data_AF-A0A1A8IIP6-F1
#
_entry.id   AF-A0A1A8IIP6-F1
#
_cell.length_a   1.000
_cell.length_b   1.000
_cell.length_c   1.000
_cell.angle_alpha   90.00
_cell.angle_beta   90.00
_cell.angle_gamma   90.00
#
_symmetry.space_group_name_H-M   'P 1'
#
loop_
_entity.id
_entity.type
_entity.pdbx_description
1 polymer ?
#
loop_
_entity_poly.entity_id
_entity_poly.type
_entity_poly.pdbx_seq_one_letter_code
_entity_poly.pdbx_strand_id
1 'polypeptide(L)'
;MCEMDRRFSKNSCTIMKGVHALHPKCSQFLQDNLVLDLGKMYGCDCEDLSHELHQARNILKRKSHSKDTQLSSIVDLTLFLEPHQEVFHELFRLCKIAVALPVSSAACERSFSALKLIKNHLRTTMGDSRLSHLGVLSIESRRAKTLDLDEFIKVFARQHKNRQINLL
;
A
#
# COMPACT_ATOMS: atom_id res chain seq x y z
N MET A 1 23.01 15.41 4.17
CA MET A 1 21.70 15.49 3.50
C MET A 1 21.42 14.13 2.90
N CYS A 2 20.41 13.43 3.41
CA CYS A 2 20.17 12.01 3.14
C CYS A 2 19.47 11.85 1.77
N GLU A 3 19.67 10.73 1.08
CA GLU A 3 19.09 10.46 -0.25
C GLU A 3 17.56 10.63 -0.30
N MET A 4 16.89 10.41 0.84
CA MET A 4 15.45 10.63 1.01
C MET A 4 15.04 12.09 0.78
N ASP A 5 15.82 13.07 1.25
CA ASP A 5 15.51 14.50 1.12
C ASP A 5 15.68 14.99 -0.32
N ARG A 6 16.50 14.28 -1.12
CA ARG A 6 16.70 14.57 -2.55
C ARG A 6 15.59 13.99 -3.41
N ARG A 7 15.01 12.85 -3.01
CA ARG A 7 14.09 12.06 -3.83
C ARG A 7 12.62 12.32 -3.52
N PHE A 8 12.30 12.72 -2.29
CA PHE A 8 10.93 12.88 -1.81
C PHE A 8 10.64 14.33 -1.41
N SER A 9 9.43 14.80 -1.70
CA SER A 9 8.97 16.09 -1.18
C SER A 9 8.90 16.06 0.34
N LYS A 10 8.97 17.23 0.99
CA LYS A 10 8.82 17.34 2.46
C LYS A 10 7.58 16.60 2.97
N ASN A 11 6.45 16.73 2.27
CA ASN A 11 5.19 16.05 2.60
C ASN A 11 5.30 14.53 2.52
N SER A 12 5.99 14.00 1.50
CA SER A 12 6.21 12.55 1.36
C SER A 12 7.10 12.02 2.49
N CYS A 13 8.10 12.79 2.90
CA CYS A 13 8.92 12.48 4.07
C CYS A 13 8.11 12.48 5.37
N THR A 14 7.20 13.43 5.56
CA THR A 14 6.29 13.47 6.72
C THR A 14 5.39 12.23 6.75
N ILE A 15 4.81 11.84 5.61
CA ILE A 15 3.98 10.62 5.50
C ILE A 15 4.80 9.38 5.85
N MET A 16 6.01 9.23 5.30
CA MET A 16 6.88 8.09 5.61
C MET A 16 7.23 8.02 7.09
N LYS A 17 7.53 9.16 7.73
CA LYS A 17 7.81 9.22 9.18
C LYS A 17 6.56 8.91 10.01
N GLY A 18 5.38 9.39 9.60
CA GLY A 18 4.12 9.06 10.25
C GLY A 18 3.77 7.57 10.16
N VAL A 19 3.91 6.97 8.98
CA VAL A 19 3.70 5.52 8.80
C VAL A 19 4.73 4.71 9.59
N HIS A 20 5.98 5.18 9.67
CA HIS A 20 7.00 4.56 10.51
C HIS A 20 6.64 4.60 12.00
N ALA A 21 6.05 5.71 12.48
CA ALA A 21 5.58 5.85 13.84
C ALA A 21 4.38 4.93 14.18
N LEU A 22 3.63 4.45 13.19
CA LEU A 22 2.59 3.44 13.39
C LEU A 22 3.14 2.01 13.50
N HIS A 23 4.44 1.79 13.21
CA HIS A 23 5.03 0.47 13.26
C HIS A 23 5.42 0.07 14.70
N PRO A 24 4.92 -1.06 15.25
CA PRO A 24 5.14 -1.46 16.65
C PRO A 24 6.60 -1.63 17.08
N LYS A 25 7.48 -2.04 16.15
CA LYS A 25 8.92 -2.20 16.42
C LYS A 25 9.74 -0.91 16.31
N CYS A 26 9.09 0.22 15.99
CA CYS A 26 9.77 1.49 15.83
C CYS A 26 10.14 2.09 17.20
N SER A 27 11.31 2.73 17.28
CA SER A 27 11.71 3.51 18.47
C SER A 27 10.81 4.72 18.72
N GLN A 28 10.09 5.17 17.69
CA GLN A 28 9.15 6.30 17.69
C GLN A 28 7.69 5.84 17.61
N PHE A 29 7.40 4.60 18.05
CA PHE A 29 6.04 4.05 18.00
C PHE A 29 5.03 4.91 18.77
N LEU A 30 3.94 5.28 18.08
CA LEU A 30 2.83 6.14 18.57
C LEU A 30 3.31 7.47 19.17
N GLN A 31 4.31 8.11 18.56
CA GLN A 31 4.66 9.48 18.93
C GLN A 31 3.64 10.49 18.39
N ASP A 32 3.10 11.31 19.30
CA ASP A 32 2.03 12.27 19.00
C ASP A 32 2.40 13.21 17.84
N ASN A 33 3.62 13.75 17.81
CA ASN A 33 4.05 14.66 16.75
C ASN A 33 3.95 14.02 15.34
N LEU A 34 4.46 12.80 15.18
CA LEU A 34 4.52 12.12 13.87
C LEU A 34 3.14 11.63 13.42
N VAL A 35 2.32 11.15 14.34
CA VAL A 35 0.99 10.62 14.02
C VAL A 35 -0.02 11.75 13.80
N LEU A 36 0.06 12.85 14.57
CA LEU A 36 -0.77 14.03 14.33
C LEU A 36 -0.42 14.72 13.01
N ASP A 37 0.86 14.80 12.66
CA ASP A 37 1.29 15.34 11.36
C ASP A 37 0.73 14.49 10.20
N LEU A 38 0.71 13.15 10.35
CA LEU A 38 0.05 12.25 9.40
C LEU A 38 -1.47 12.48 9.37
N GLY A 39 -2.09 12.61 10.55
CA GLY A 39 -3.51 12.90 10.71
C GLY A 39 -3.95 14.15 9.96
N LYS A 40 -3.23 15.26 10.15
CA LYS A 40 -3.46 16.53 9.46
C LYS A 40 -3.42 16.40 7.94
N MET A 41 -2.47 15.62 7.41
CA MET A 41 -2.33 15.41 5.96
C MET A 41 -3.51 14.64 5.35
N TYR A 42 -4.16 13.76 6.11
CA TYR A 42 -5.30 12.95 5.67
C TYR A 42 -6.66 13.45 6.19
N GLY A 43 -6.69 14.66 6.76
CA GLY A 43 -7.90 15.31 7.27
C GLY A 43 -8.54 14.58 8.44
N CYS A 44 -7.73 14.02 9.35
CA CYS A 44 -8.20 13.43 10.60
C CYS A 44 -8.44 14.52 11.65
N ASP A 45 -9.40 14.31 12.56
CA ASP A 45 -9.56 15.16 13.72
C ASP A 45 -8.36 14.99 14.67
N CYS A 46 -7.64 16.09 14.94
CA CYS A 46 -6.43 16.05 15.75
C CYS A 46 -6.71 15.94 17.25
N GLU A 47 -7.85 16.42 17.73
CA GLU A 47 -8.23 16.35 19.13
C GLU A 47 -8.61 14.90 19.47
N ASP A 48 -9.51 14.31 18.68
CA ASP A 48 -9.91 12.91 18.84
C ASP A 48 -8.71 11.97 18.68
N LEU A 49 -7.89 12.18 17.65
CA LEU A 49 -6.69 11.36 17.43
C LEU A 49 -5.70 11.45 18.61
N SER A 50 -5.52 12.62 19.23
CA SER A 50 -4.65 12.78 20.40
C SER A 50 -5.17 11.97 21.60
N HIS A 51 -6.48 12.03 21.85
CA HIS A 51 -7.12 11.27 22.91
C HIS A 51 -7.05 9.76 22.66
N GLU A 52 -7.32 9.33 21.42
CA GLU A 52 -7.20 7.95 20.97
C GLU A 52 -5.77 7.41 21.14
N LEU A 53 -4.75 8.18 20.74
CA LEU A 53 -3.35 7.81 20.88
C LEU A 53 -2.95 7.58 22.33
N HIS A 54 -3.36 8.49 23.22
CA HIS A 54 -3.09 8.36 24.64
C HIS A 54 -3.75 7.09 25.22
N GLN A 55 -5.00 6.82 24.85
CA GLN A 55 -5.72 5.62 25.28
C GLN A 55 -5.10 4.33 24.73
N ALA A 56 -4.80 4.30 23.42
CA ALA A 56 -4.14 3.18 22.76
C ALA A 56 -2.81 2.85 23.44
N ARG A 57 -1.97 3.86 23.70
CA ARG A 57 -0.69 3.68 24.40
C ARG A 57 -0.86 3.06 25.79
N ASN A 58 -1.90 3.45 26.52
CA ASN A 58 -2.17 2.88 27.84
C ASN A 58 -2.63 1.42 27.75
N ILE A 59 -3.45 1.07 26.77
CA ILE A 59 -3.88 -0.31 26.50
C ILE A 59 -2.67 -1.18 26.12
N LEU A 60 -1.82 -0.69 25.24
CA LEU A 60 -0.58 -1.34 24.80
C LEU A 60 0.40 -1.57 25.96
N LYS A 61 0.58 -0.58 26.85
CA LYS A 61 1.40 -0.74 28.06
C LYS A 61 0.87 -1.82 28.99
N ARG A 62 -0.45 -1.85 29.22
CA ARG A 62 -1.11 -2.90 30.03
C ARG A 62 -0.90 -4.28 29.40
N LYS A 63 -1.03 -4.36 28.07
CA LYS A 63 -0.87 -5.61 27.33
C LYS A 63 0.58 -6.10 27.27
N SER A 64 1.59 -5.23 27.40
CA SER A 64 3.00 -5.65 27.49
C SER A 64 3.29 -6.48 28.75
N HIS A 65 2.53 -6.27 29.82
CA HIS A 65 2.66 -7.04 31.07
C HIS A 65 2.01 -8.44 30.99
N SER A 66 1.02 -8.62 30.12
CA SER A 66 0.44 -9.93 29.77
C SER A 66 1.15 -10.46 28.52
N LYS A 67 1.94 -11.54 28.61
CA LYS A 67 2.79 -12.10 27.53
C LYS A 67 2.13 -12.44 26.17
N ASP A 68 0.89 -12.07 25.90
CA ASP A 68 0.04 -12.66 24.87
C ASP A 68 -0.13 -11.88 23.55
N THR A 69 0.59 -10.79 23.28
CA THR A 69 0.56 -10.23 21.90
C THR A 69 1.84 -9.47 21.55
N GLN A 70 2.76 -10.10 20.82
CA GLN A 70 3.82 -9.37 20.13
C GLN A 70 3.26 -8.79 18.82
N LEU A 71 2.95 -7.50 18.83
CA LEU A 71 2.62 -6.77 17.60
C LEU A 71 3.89 -6.68 16.75
N SER A 72 3.91 -7.39 15.63
CA SER A 72 5.10 -7.53 14.79
C SER A 72 5.05 -6.65 13.55
N SER A 73 3.84 -6.29 13.11
CA SER A 73 3.52 -5.56 11.89
C SER A 73 2.44 -4.50 12.13
N ILE A 74 2.35 -3.52 11.22
CA ILE A 74 1.23 -2.56 11.16
C ILE A 74 -0.09 -3.30 10.97
N VAL A 75 -0.09 -4.43 10.23
CA VAL A 75 -1.30 -5.25 10.04
C VAL A 75 -1.80 -5.80 11.38
N ASP A 76 -0.90 -6.26 12.25
CA ASP A 76 -1.26 -6.78 13.57
C ASP A 76 -1.88 -5.67 14.45
N LEU A 77 -1.36 -4.44 14.33
CA LEU A 77 -1.92 -3.26 15.01
C LEU A 77 -3.34 -2.97 14.50
N THR A 78 -3.55 -3.01 13.18
CA THR A 78 -4.87 -2.79 12.56
C THR A 78 -5.87 -3.86 13.02
N LEU A 79 -5.47 -5.14 13.05
CA LEU A 79 -6.30 -6.24 13.54
C LEU A 79 -6.61 -6.11 15.03
N PHE A 80 -5.69 -5.57 15.82
CA PHE A 80 -5.92 -5.31 17.24
C PHE A 80 -6.95 -4.18 17.46
N LEU A 81 -6.98 -3.18 16.58
CA LEU A 81 -7.89 -2.04 16.68
C LEU A 81 -9.27 -2.33 16.07
N GLU A 82 -9.40 -3.34 15.20
CA GLU A 82 -10.65 -3.70 14.52
C GLU A 82 -11.85 -3.93 15.48
N PRO A 83 -11.71 -4.69 16.59
CA PRO A 83 -12.80 -4.86 17.56
C PRO A 83 -13.19 -3.58 18.31
N HIS A 84 -12.33 -2.56 18.27
CA HIS A 84 -12.49 -1.30 18.99
C HIS A 84 -12.59 -0.10 18.04
N GLN A 85 -13.02 -0.33 16.79
CA GLN A 85 -13.10 0.71 15.75
C GLN A 85 -14.01 1.89 16.09
N GLU A 86 -14.97 1.73 17.01
CA GLU A 86 -15.84 2.80 17.47
C GLU A 86 -15.15 3.74 18.47
N VAL A 87 -14.16 3.22 19.22
CA VAL A 87 -13.40 3.99 20.21
C VAL A 87 -12.13 4.58 19.59
N PHE A 88 -11.57 3.92 18.58
CA PHE A 88 -10.33 4.32 17.89
C PHE A 88 -10.59 4.59 16.41
N HIS A 89 -11.51 5.50 16.09
CA HIS A 89 -11.94 5.73 14.72
C HIS A 89 -10.80 6.32 13.87
N GLU A 90 -10.15 7.37 14.36
CA GLU A 90 -9.13 8.09 13.61
C GLU A 90 -7.83 7.27 13.51
N LEU A 91 -7.43 6.64 14.61
CA LEU A 91 -6.26 5.77 14.63
C LEU A 91 -6.45 4.54 13.72
N PHE A 92 -7.63 3.91 13.74
CA PHE A 92 -7.93 2.78 12.85
C PHE A 92 -7.95 3.23 11.37
N ARG A 93 -8.52 4.40 11.08
CA ARG A 93 -8.52 4.99 9.74
C ARG A 93 -7.08 5.24 9.25
N LEU A 94 -6.21 5.82 10.08
CA LEU A 94 -4.81 6.04 9.75
C LEU A 94 -4.04 4.73 9.54
N CYS A 95 -4.30 3.70 10.34
CA CYS A 95 -3.68 2.39 10.16
C CYS A 95 -4.08 1.75 8.82
N LYS A 96 -5.36 1.84 8.42
CA LYS A 96 -5.81 1.37 7.10
C LYS A 96 -5.13 2.13 5.96
N ILE A 97 -5.02 3.46 6.08
CA ILE A 97 -4.31 4.28 5.11
C ILE A 97 -2.84 3.85 5.03
N ALA A 98 -2.17 3.67 6.17
CA ALA A 98 -0.78 3.24 6.23
C ALA A 98 -0.53 1.87 5.57
N VAL A 99 -1.45 0.91 5.73
CA VAL A 99 -1.38 -0.40 5.05
C VAL A 99 -1.63 -0.26 3.54
N ALA A 100 -2.52 0.64 3.12
CA ALA A 100 -2.82 0.88 1.71
C ALA A 100 -1.74 1.68 0.98
N LEU A 101 -0.99 2.52 1.70
CA LEU A 101 0.06 3.34 1.11
C LEU A 101 1.27 2.48 0.70
N PRO A 102 1.71 2.56 -0.56
CA PRO A 102 3.00 2.02 -0.93
C PRO A 102 4.10 2.93 -0.35
N VAL A 103 4.58 2.60 0.85
CA VAL A 103 5.64 3.38 1.54
C VAL A 103 6.97 3.35 0.77
N SER A 104 7.15 2.42 -0.17
CA SER A 104 8.38 2.27 -0.96
C SER A 104 8.20 2.68 -2.43
N SER A 105 9.14 3.44 -2.96
CA SER A 105 9.29 3.68 -4.40
C SER A 105 9.53 2.40 -5.20
N ALA A 106 9.94 1.31 -4.54
CA ALA A 106 10.25 0.03 -5.17
C ALA A 106 9.05 -0.55 -5.95
N ALA A 107 7.81 -0.33 -5.51
CA ALA A 107 6.64 -0.75 -6.27
C ALA A 107 6.53 0.00 -7.60
N CYS A 108 6.66 1.33 -7.57
CA CYS A 108 6.67 2.18 -8.78
C CYS A 108 7.86 1.85 -9.69
N GLU A 109 9.07 1.69 -9.13
CA GLU A 109 10.28 1.31 -9.87
C GLU A 109 10.13 -0.05 -10.55
N ARG A 110 9.54 -1.04 -9.88
CA ARG A 110 9.21 -2.33 -10.49
C ARG A 110 8.24 -2.16 -11.66
N SER A 111 7.20 -1.35 -11.51
CA SER A 111 6.24 -1.08 -12.60
C SER A 111 6.90 -0.35 -13.77
N PHE A 112 7.75 0.65 -13.54
CA PHE A 112 8.50 1.35 -14.59
C PHE A 112 9.53 0.44 -15.27
N SER A 113 10.20 -0.43 -14.52
CA SER A 113 11.11 -1.44 -15.06
C SER A 113 10.37 -2.42 -15.96
N ALA A 114 9.21 -2.94 -15.51
CA ALA A 114 8.34 -3.78 -16.32
C ALA A 114 7.87 -3.07 -17.60
N LEU A 115 7.45 -1.81 -17.49
CA LEU A 115 7.06 -0.99 -18.65
C LEU A 115 8.22 -0.79 -19.63
N LYS A 116 9.45 -0.59 -19.14
CA LYS A 116 10.65 -0.49 -19.98
C LYS A 116 10.94 -1.77 -20.78
N LEU A 117 10.61 -2.94 -20.21
CA LEU A 117 10.72 -4.22 -20.91
C LEU A 117 9.61 -4.42 -21.95
N ILE A 118 8.38 -3.98 -21.64
CA ILE A 118 7.22 -4.10 -22.53
C ILE A 118 7.33 -3.13 -23.72
N LYS A 119 7.62 -1.85 -23.44
CA LYS A 119 7.83 -0.77 -24.41
C LYS A 119 9.33 -0.56 -24.61
N ASN A 120 9.92 -1.41 -25.43
CA ASN A 120 11.31 -1.29 -25.84
C ASN A 120 11.44 -0.54 -27.18
N HIS A 121 12.66 -0.18 -27.57
CA HIS A 121 12.95 0.60 -28.78
C HIS A 121 12.44 -0.06 -30.08
N LEU A 122 12.25 -1.38 -30.10
CA LEU A 122 11.74 -2.10 -31.26
C LEU A 122 10.21 -2.13 -31.35
N ARG A 123 9.50 -1.74 -30.28
CA ARG A 123 8.04 -1.82 -30.14
C ARG A 123 7.41 -0.44 -29.96
N THR A 124 7.85 0.52 -30.76
CA THR A 124 7.43 1.93 -30.67
C THR A 124 6.03 2.20 -31.21
N THR A 125 5.49 1.32 -32.06
CA THR A 125 4.18 1.47 -32.73
C THR A 125 3.00 0.93 -31.91
N MET A 126 3.21 0.46 -30.68
CA MET A 126 2.15 -0.10 -29.85
C MET A 126 1.20 0.98 -29.33
N GLY A 127 -0.11 0.80 -29.54
CA GLY A 127 -1.14 1.66 -28.97
C GLY A 127 -1.23 1.57 -27.44
N ASP A 128 -1.71 2.66 -26.81
CA ASP A 128 -1.74 2.80 -25.35
C ASP A 128 -2.64 1.75 -24.66
N SER A 129 -3.73 1.34 -25.32
CA SER A 129 -4.61 0.28 -24.80
C SER A 129 -3.88 -1.05 -24.66
N ARG A 130 -3.16 -1.47 -25.70
CA ARG A 130 -2.36 -2.70 -25.70
C ARG A 130 -1.21 -2.62 -24.70
N LEU A 131 -0.55 -1.47 -24.59
CA LEU A 131 0.51 -1.25 -23.62
C LEU A 131 -0.01 -1.38 -22.18
N SER A 132 -1.16 -0.78 -21.89
CA SER A 132 -1.81 -0.85 -20.58
C SER A 132 -2.17 -2.29 -20.21
N HIS A 133 -2.83 -3.03 -21.11
CA HIS A 133 -3.18 -4.44 -20.88
C HIS A 133 -1.95 -5.32 -20.62
N LEU A 134 -0.87 -5.14 -21.40
CA LEU A 134 0.39 -5.87 -21.17
C LEU A 134 1.08 -5.46 -19.86
N GLY A 135 0.97 -4.18 -19.48
CA GLY A 135 1.45 -3.66 -18.20
C GLY A 135 0.80 -4.39 -17.03
N VAL A 136 -0.53 -4.50 -17.04
CA VAL A 136 -1.30 -5.22 -16.00
C VAL A 136 -0.88 -6.68 -15.94
N LEU A 137 -0.79 -7.38 -17.08
CA LEU A 137 -0.36 -8.78 -17.12
C LEU A 137 1.05 -9.00 -16.58
N SER A 138 1.96 -8.05 -16.80
CA SER A 138 3.34 -8.14 -16.32
C SER A 138 3.46 -7.86 -14.81
N ILE A 139 2.78 -6.82 -14.32
CA ILE A 139 2.74 -6.47 -12.89
C ILE A 139 2.09 -7.61 -12.10
N GLU A 140 0.96 -8.11 -12.57
CA GLU A 140 0.19 -9.20 -11.96
C GLU A 140 0.62 -10.59 -12.47
N SER A 141 1.88 -10.73 -12.92
CA SER A 141 2.37 -11.96 -13.59
C SER A 141 2.16 -13.24 -12.77
N ARG A 142 2.20 -13.17 -11.44
CA ARG A 142 1.87 -14.31 -10.57
C ARG A 142 0.44 -14.80 -10.77
N ARG A 143 -0.52 -13.88 -10.76
CA ARG A 143 -1.94 -14.20 -10.98
C ARG A 143 -2.21 -14.58 -12.43
N ALA A 144 -1.56 -13.90 -13.37
CA ALA A 144 -1.68 -14.21 -14.80
C ALA A 144 -1.22 -15.64 -15.11
N LYS A 145 -0.17 -16.14 -14.44
CA LYS A 145 0.31 -17.53 -14.55
C LYS A 145 -0.64 -18.57 -13.94
N THR A 146 -1.50 -18.16 -13.01
CA THR A 146 -2.51 -19.05 -12.40
C THR A 146 -3.77 -19.18 -13.28
N LEU A 147 -3.92 -18.35 -14.31
CA LEU A 147 -5.05 -18.45 -15.23
C LEU A 147 -4.98 -19.74 -16.04
N ASP A 148 -6.11 -20.43 -16.15
CA ASP A 148 -6.27 -21.57 -17.04
C ASP A 148 -6.33 -21.10 -18.50
N LEU A 149 -5.29 -21.44 -19.25
CA LEU A 149 -5.15 -21.08 -20.66
C LEU A 149 -6.20 -21.80 -21.53
N ASP A 150 -6.62 -23.00 -21.17
CA ASP A 150 -7.59 -23.76 -21.96
C ASP A 150 -9.00 -23.16 -21.84
N GLU A 151 -9.39 -22.76 -20.63
CA GLU A 151 -10.59 -21.94 -20.38
C GLU A 151 -10.52 -20.62 -21.17
N PHE A 152 -9.39 -19.91 -21.10
CA PHE A 152 -9.21 -18.66 -21.81
C PHE A 152 -9.39 -18.82 -23.33
N ILE A 153 -8.80 -19.86 -23.93
CA ILE A 153 -8.93 -20.16 -25.36
C ILE A 153 -10.39 -20.44 -25.73
N LYS A 154 -11.13 -21.20 -24.90
CA LYS A 154 -12.56 -21.47 -25.13
C LYS A 154 -13.39 -20.19 -25.08
N VAL A 155 -13.15 -19.33 -24.10
CA VAL A 155 -13.84 -18.02 -23.98
C VAL A 155 -13.53 -17.15 -25.18
N PHE A 156 -12.25 -17.05 -25.56
CA PHE A 156 -11.82 -16.27 -26.72
C PHE A 156 -12.47 -16.77 -28.02
N ALA A 157 -12.48 -18.08 -28.25
CA ALA A 157 -13.10 -18.69 -29.45
C ALA A 157 -14.62 -18.48 -29.52
N ARG A 158 -15.31 -18.39 -28.36
CA ARG A 158 -16.73 -18.06 -28.31
C ARG A 158 -17.01 -16.59 -28.63
N GLN A 159 -16.14 -15.68 -28.19
CA GLN A 159 -16.32 -14.24 -28.35
C GLN A 159 -15.82 -13.71 -29.70
N HIS A 160 -14.76 -14.30 -30.26
CA HIS A 160 -14.22 -13.94 -31.56
C HIS A 160 -14.56 -15.00 -32.62
N LYS A 161 -15.41 -14.63 -33.59
CA LYS A 161 -15.75 -15.48 -34.74
C LYS A 161 -14.59 -15.69 -35.72
N ASN A 162 -13.49 -14.94 -35.58
CA ASN A 162 -12.32 -15.01 -36.45
C ASN A 162 -11.16 -15.73 -35.76
N ARG A 163 -10.57 -16.73 -36.44
CA ARG A 163 -9.37 -17.46 -36.01
C ARG A 163 -8.08 -16.63 -36.05
N GLN A 164 -8.18 -15.34 -36.41
CA GLN A 164 -7.04 -14.43 -36.57
C GLN A 164 -7.21 -13.21 -35.66
N ILE A 165 -6.16 -12.92 -34.90
CA ILE A 165 -6.08 -11.72 -34.05
C ILE A 165 -5.67 -10.55 -34.96
N ASN A 166 -6.61 -9.64 -35.27
CA ASN A 166 -6.24 -8.35 -35.85
C ASN A 166 -5.63 -7.47 -34.75
N LEU A 167 -4.30 -7.48 -34.68
CA LEU A 167 -3.53 -6.55 -33.85
C LEU A 167 -3.45 -5.21 -34.59
N LEU A 168 -4.50 -4.39 -34.46
CA LEU A 168 -4.43 -2.96 -34.75
C LEU A 168 -3.65 -2.24 -33.65
#